data_AF-A0A7W2R5J4-F1
#
_entry.id   AF-A0A7W2R5J4-F1
#
_cell.length_a   1.000
_cell.length_b   1.000
_cell.length_c   1.000
_cell.angle_alpha   90.00
_cell.angle_beta   90.00
_cell.angle_gamma   90.00
#
_symmetry.space_group_name_H-M   'P 1'
#
loop_
_entity.id
_entity.type
_entity.pdbx_description
1 polymer ?
#
loop_
_entity_poly.entity_id
_entity_poly.type
_entity_poly.pdbx_seq_one_letter_code
_entity_poly.pdbx_strand_id
1 'polypeptide(L)'
;MEKWNELCYILSENLPTNTSEQLFEFKVVQAFEKLGWSEYNKEIIVRESVQVGASNRISPDLVLRSKELGNLFIVEVKKPSFEIDNLTFKRQLSSYMGIMRVEFGILIGNKIRLFLDGKFFNQNGIVLIDEIEFKRDSEKGLKFVQLFSKETFNRENIENHAQEKIQELKEIKDFKRLKNQLLSENYHEKIVDYLRTELIKEYDEKIIEKVFKILEVKIENKTKIVPIENYEKRSRKKYNSFENSNSSEKLPIGKYVRKTFNKLVSSNLIDRNEIDRLQRGDYSKVTFDIQFPFLAKENSAYYERARYWKNPYHINGEIYFVCSQWYEVSANNDRPYYEEWLRKMKNKNANQ
;
A
#
# COMPACT_ATOMS: atom_id res chain seq x y z
N MET A 1 1.00 -4.79 23.27
CA MET A 1 1.61 -5.71 22.28
C MET A 1 1.23 -7.16 22.57
N GLU A 2 1.31 -7.60 23.83
CA GLU A 2 0.95 -8.97 24.25
C GLU A 2 -0.42 -9.45 23.77
N LYS A 3 -1.51 -8.70 24.01
CA LYS A 3 -2.86 -9.03 23.52
C LYS A 3 -2.89 -9.26 22.00
N TRP A 4 -2.18 -8.44 21.21
CA TRP A 4 -2.14 -8.62 19.75
C TRP A 4 -1.44 -9.93 19.36
N ASN A 5 -0.31 -10.24 20.00
CA ASN A 5 0.42 -11.47 19.74
C ASN A 5 -0.41 -12.71 20.13
N GLU A 6 -1.23 -12.62 21.18
CA GLU A 6 -2.20 -13.67 21.53
C GLU A 6 -3.29 -13.83 20.46
N LEU A 7 -3.79 -12.73 19.90
CA LEU A 7 -4.70 -12.75 18.76
C LEU A 7 -4.07 -13.43 17.54
N CYS A 8 -2.82 -13.11 17.18
CA CYS A 8 -2.10 -13.80 16.11
C CYS A 8 -1.98 -15.31 16.37
N TYR A 9 -1.71 -15.69 17.61
CA TYR A 9 -1.65 -17.11 17.98
C TYR A 9 -3.01 -17.80 17.77
N ILE A 10 -4.10 -17.22 18.27
CA ILE A 10 -5.45 -17.81 18.19
C ILE A 10 -5.96 -17.87 16.74
N LEU A 11 -5.75 -16.81 15.97
CA LEU A 11 -6.39 -16.59 14.67
C LEU A 11 -5.50 -16.96 13.47
N SER A 12 -4.26 -17.37 13.69
CA SER A 12 -3.36 -17.74 12.59
C SER A 12 -2.41 -18.88 12.94
N GLU A 13 -1.66 -18.79 14.05
CA GLU A 13 -0.55 -19.74 14.31
C GLU A 13 -1.05 -21.10 14.85
N ASN A 14 -2.14 -21.09 15.62
CA ASN A 14 -2.73 -22.27 16.25
C ASN A 14 -3.99 -22.75 15.50
N LEU A 15 -3.93 -22.76 14.17
CA LEU A 15 -5.01 -23.22 13.31
C LEU A 15 -4.60 -24.48 12.54
N PRO A 16 -5.43 -25.53 12.55
CA PRO A 16 -5.29 -26.64 11.61
C PRO A 16 -5.37 -26.17 10.15
N THR A 17 -4.64 -26.83 9.24
CA THR A 17 -4.61 -26.51 7.80
C THR A 17 -5.99 -26.53 7.13
N ASN A 18 -6.94 -27.32 7.63
CA ASN A 18 -8.31 -27.43 7.13
C ASN A 18 -9.36 -26.87 8.11
N THR A 19 -9.03 -25.78 8.82
CA THR A 19 -9.96 -25.14 9.76
C THR A 19 -11.27 -24.75 9.04
N SER A 20 -12.40 -25.27 9.55
CA SER A 20 -13.73 -24.92 9.06
C SER A 20 -14.12 -23.50 9.47
N GLU A 21 -15.06 -22.88 8.75
CA GLU A 21 -15.54 -21.53 9.09
C GLU A 21 -16.17 -21.49 10.49
N GLN A 22 -16.89 -22.55 10.89
CA GLN A 22 -17.49 -22.68 12.22
C GLN A 22 -16.44 -22.77 13.33
N LEU A 23 -15.38 -23.57 13.11
CA LEU A 23 -14.28 -23.65 14.08
C LEU A 23 -13.53 -22.32 14.17
N PHE A 24 -13.37 -21.64 13.03
CA PHE A 24 -12.73 -20.33 13.00
C PHE A 24 -13.58 -19.25 13.67
N GLU A 25 -14.91 -19.26 13.50
CA GLU A 25 -15.85 -18.39 14.22
C GLU A 25 -15.71 -18.56 15.73
N PHE A 26 -15.61 -19.79 16.23
CA PHE A 26 -15.31 -20.05 17.63
C PHE A 26 -13.97 -19.44 18.08
N LYS A 27 -12.91 -19.56 17.26
CA LYS A 27 -11.62 -18.91 17.53
C LYS A 27 -11.72 -17.39 17.55
N VAL A 28 -12.55 -16.81 16.70
CA VAL A 28 -12.83 -15.36 16.68
C VAL A 28 -13.54 -14.94 17.97
N VAL A 29 -14.51 -15.70 18.46
CA VAL A 29 -15.13 -15.45 19.78
C VAL A 29 -14.05 -15.45 20.87
N GLN A 30 -13.20 -16.48 20.93
CA GLN A 30 -12.11 -16.56 21.91
C GLN A 30 -11.17 -15.33 21.83
N ALA A 31 -10.86 -14.87 20.61
CA ALA A 31 -10.04 -13.68 20.41
C ALA A 31 -10.70 -12.41 20.98
N PHE A 32 -12.01 -12.22 20.78
CA PHE A 32 -12.72 -11.08 21.38
C PHE A 32 -12.86 -11.20 22.90
N GLU A 33 -12.92 -12.41 23.45
CA GLU A 33 -12.84 -12.61 24.90
C GLU A 33 -11.50 -12.15 25.48
N LYS A 34 -10.39 -12.35 24.76
CA LYS A 34 -9.08 -11.78 25.12
C LYS A 34 -9.02 -10.25 25.05
N LEU A 35 -9.91 -9.65 24.28
CA LEU A 35 -10.12 -8.19 24.24
C LEU A 35 -11.06 -7.68 25.33
N GLY A 36 -11.57 -8.57 26.20
CA GLY A 36 -12.39 -8.24 27.37
C GLY A 36 -13.90 -8.32 27.14
N TRP A 37 -14.35 -8.70 25.95
CA TRP A 37 -15.77 -8.92 25.65
C TRP A 37 -16.23 -10.28 26.20
N SER A 38 -17.51 -10.44 26.52
CA SER A 38 -18.01 -11.69 27.10
C SER A 38 -19.23 -12.22 26.36
N GLU A 39 -19.13 -13.46 25.86
CA GLU A 39 -20.28 -14.19 25.31
C GLU A 39 -21.33 -14.47 26.40
N TYR A 40 -20.89 -14.93 27.58
CA TYR A 40 -21.77 -15.20 28.73
C TYR A 40 -22.62 -13.98 29.13
N ASN A 41 -22.03 -12.79 29.15
CA ASN A 41 -22.73 -11.55 29.47
C ASN A 41 -23.54 -10.97 28.30
N LYS A 42 -23.66 -11.69 27.18
CA LYS A 42 -24.35 -11.27 25.95
C LYS A 42 -23.75 -10.00 25.32
N GLU A 43 -22.44 -9.83 25.47
CA GLU A 43 -21.69 -8.75 24.83
C GLU A 43 -21.16 -9.19 23.46
N ILE A 44 -21.01 -10.50 23.25
CA ILE A 44 -20.79 -11.13 21.95
C ILE A 44 -22.04 -11.97 21.66
N ILE A 45 -22.78 -11.64 20.60
CA ILE A 45 -23.93 -12.43 20.15
C ILE A 45 -23.55 -13.16 18.87
N VAL A 46 -23.56 -14.49 18.93
CA VAL A 46 -23.25 -15.36 17.78
C VAL A 46 -24.52 -15.64 16.98
N ARG A 47 -24.49 -15.43 15.66
CA ARG A 47 -25.56 -15.78 14.70
C ARG A 47 -26.95 -15.32 15.10
N GLU A 48 -27.07 -14.06 15.47
CA GLU A 48 -28.38 -13.47 15.80
C GLU A 48 -29.26 -13.39 14.56
N SER A 49 -30.37 -14.13 14.55
CA SER A 49 -31.30 -14.10 13.44
C SER A 49 -32.23 -12.89 13.51
N VAL A 50 -32.09 -11.96 12.58
CA VAL A 50 -32.89 -10.73 12.50
C VAL A 50 -33.86 -10.80 11.33
N GLN A 51 -35.12 -10.47 11.58
CA GLN A 51 -36.15 -10.45 10.54
C GLN A 51 -36.02 -9.19 9.67
N VAL A 52 -36.09 -9.39 8.35
CA VAL A 52 -36.00 -8.35 7.33
C VAL A 52 -37.22 -8.47 6.42
N GLY A 53 -38.22 -7.61 6.66
CA GLY A 53 -39.51 -7.70 5.97
C GLY A 53 -40.33 -8.92 6.39
N ALA A 54 -41.26 -9.34 5.53
CA ALA A 54 -42.23 -10.38 5.89
C ALA A 54 -41.62 -11.78 6.05
N SER A 55 -40.68 -12.16 5.16
CA SER A 55 -40.22 -13.56 5.05
C SER A 55 -38.70 -13.74 5.14
N ASN A 56 -37.91 -12.68 4.97
CA ASN A 56 -36.46 -12.81 4.93
C ASN A 56 -35.87 -12.66 6.34
N ARG A 57 -34.77 -13.37 6.59
CA ARG A 57 -33.97 -13.21 7.80
C ARG A 57 -32.51 -13.07 7.42
N ILE A 58 -31.78 -12.29 8.19
CA ILE A 58 -30.32 -12.20 8.12
C ILE A 58 -29.71 -12.72 9.42
N SER A 59 -28.46 -13.16 9.36
CA SER A 59 -27.73 -13.63 10.53
C SER A 59 -26.26 -13.24 10.37
N PRO A 60 -25.80 -12.10 10.94
CA PRO A 60 -24.37 -11.83 11.07
C PRO A 60 -23.70 -12.90 11.93
N ASP A 61 -22.44 -13.23 11.63
CA ASP A 61 -21.72 -14.24 12.41
C ASP A 61 -21.57 -13.80 13.87
N LEU A 62 -21.18 -12.54 14.09
CA LEU A 62 -21.06 -11.96 15.43
C LEU A 62 -21.56 -10.52 15.48
N VAL A 63 -22.24 -10.19 16.57
CA VAL A 63 -22.64 -8.82 16.93
C VAL A 63 -22.03 -8.49 18.28
N LEU A 64 -21.18 -7.47 18.34
CA LEU A 64 -20.69 -6.98 19.62
C LEU A 64 -21.60 -5.86 20.15
N ARG A 65 -21.94 -5.97 21.43
CA ARG A 65 -22.92 -5.14 22.12
C ARG A 65 -22.39 -4.63 23.45
N SER A 66 -22.82 -3.43 23.80
CA SER A 66 -22.76 -2.89 25.16
C SER A 66 -24.17 -2.71 25.69
N LYS A 67 -24.36 -2.93 27.00
CA LYS A 67 -25.63 -2.67 27.69
C LYS A 67 -26.05 -1.20 27.59
N GLU A 68 -25.08 -0.29 27.53
CA GLU A 68 -25.31 1.16 27.51
C GLU A 68 -25.49 1.70 26.10
N LEU A 69 -24.66 1.25 25.15
CA LEU A 69 -24.58 1.83 23.80
C LEU A 69 -25.31 1.00 22.72
N GLY A 70 -25.84 -0.17 23.08
CA GLY A 70 -26.48 -1.10 22.15
C GLY A 70 -25.47 -1.81 21.25
N ASN A 71 -25.82 -2.00 19.98
CA ASN A 71 -24.91 -2.57 18.98
C ASN A 71 -23.71 -1.65 18.76
N LEU A 72 -22.52 -2.24 18.79
CA LEU A 72 -21.26 -1.50 18.61
C LEU A 72 -20.69 -1.71 17.21
N PHE A 73 -20.46 -2.96 16.83
CA PHE A 73 -19.94 -3.35 15.54
C PHE A 73 -20.31 -4.80 15.19
N ILE A 74 -20.26 -5.11 13.89
CA ILE A 74 -20.52 -6.44 13.36
C ILE A 74 -19.19 -7.09 12.97
N VAL A 75 -19.07 -8.40 13.17
CA VAL A 75 -17.94 -9.18 12.67
C VAL A 75 -18.47 -10.29 11.76
N GLU A 76 -17.95 -10.31 10.54
CA GLU A 76 -18.16 -11.38 9.56
C GLU A 76 -16.91 -12.25 9.53
N VAL A 77 -17.10 -13.57 9.60
CA VAL A 77 -16.03 -14.55 9.64
C VAL A 77 -16.00 -15.32 8.33
N LYS A 78 -14.80 -15.56 7.81
CA LYS A 78 -14.57 -16.40 6.62
C LYS A 78 -13.45 -17.39 6.89
N LYS A 79 -13.45 -18.49 6.14
CA LYS A 79 -12.39 -19.50 6.24
C LYS A 79 -10.98 -18.86 6.14
N PRO A 80 -10.03 -19.25 7.00
CA PRO A 80 -8.69 -18.68 7.01
C PRO A 80 -7.86 -19.06 5.77
N SER A 81 -8.24 -20.12 5.04
CA SER A 81 -7.60 -20.53 3.79
C SER A 81 -8.13 -19.79 2.56
N PHE A 82 -9.22 -19.02 2.69
CA PHE A 82 -9.85 -18.34 1.57
C PHE A 82 -9.26 -16.94 1.40
N GLU A 83 -8.76 -16.63 0.20
CA GLU A 83 -8.51 -15.23 -0.18
C GLU A 83 -9.86 -14.55 -0.36
N ILE A 84 -10.16 -13.63 0.54
CA ILE A 84 -11.45 -12.94 0.62
C ILE A 84 -11.72 -12.18 -0.69
N ASP A 85 -12.54 -12.76 -1.57
CA ASP A 85 -13.09 -12.09 -2.75
C ASP A 85 -13.98 -10.90 -2.31
N ASN A 86 -13.62 -9.71 -2.77
CA ASN A 86 -13.88 -8.47 -2.04
C ASN A 86 -15.32 -7.94 -2.23
N LEU A 87 -16.07 -8.43 -3.22
CA LEU A 87 -17.37 -7.85 -3.60
C LEU A 87 -18.56 -8.47 -2.87
N THR A 88 -18.66 -9.79 -2.81
CA THR A 88 -19.84 -10.48 -2.23
C THR A 88 -19.91 -10.30 -0.71
N PHE A 89 -18.79 -10.48 -0.01
CA PHE A 89 -18.75 -10.35 1.45
C PHE A 89 -18.93 -8.90 1.90
N LYS A 90 -18.41 -7.94 1.11
CA LYS A 90 -18.63 -6.52 1.36
C LYS A 90 -20.10 -6.16 1.29
N ARG A 91 -20.85 -6.72 0.33
CA ARG A 91 -22.32 -6.51 0.24
C ARG A 91 -23.05 -7.09 1.45
N GLN A 92 -22.68 -8.29 1.89
CA GLN A 92 -23.26 -8.93 3.06
C GLN A 92 -23.01 -8.13 4.33
N LEU A 93 -21.75 -7.78 4.61
CA LEU A 93 -21.38 -6.96 5.76
C LEU A 93 -22.07 -5.59 5.72
N SER A 94 -22.13 -4.94 4.56
CA SER A 94 -22.85 -3.66 4.38
C SER A 94 -24.34 -3.77 4.71
N SER A 95 -24.98 -4.88 4.32
CA SER A 95 -26.39 -5.15 4.66
C SER A 95 -26.58 -5.29 6.16
N TYR A 96 -25.70 -6.06 6.81
CA TYR A 96 -25.74 -6.28 8.26
C TYR A 96 -25.53 -4.98 9.03
N MET A 97 -24.54 -4.17 8.64
CA MET A 97 -24.28 -2.86 9.25
C MET A 97 -25.50 -1.93 9.16
N GLY A 98 -26.14 -1.85 7.99
CA GLY A 98 -27.32 -1.02 7.78
C GLY A 98 -28.53 -1.47 8.62
N ILE A 99 -28.85 -2.76 8.62
CA ILE A 99 -29.99 -3.31 9.38
C ILE A 99 -29.75 -3.19 10.90
N MET A 100 -28.52 -3.44 11.35
CA MET A 100 -28.15 -3.40 12.77
C MET A 100 -27.82 -1.99 13.26
N ARG A 101 -27.87 -0.98 12.37
CA ARG A 101 -27.56 0.43 12.63
C ARG A 101 -26.21 0.64 13.31
N VAL A 102 -25.20 -0.10 12.85
CA VAL A 102 -23.82 0.10 13.28
C VAL A 102 -23.02 0.76 12.18
N GLU A 103 -22.02 1.52 12.59
CA GLU A 103 -21.14 2.27 11.70
C GLU A 103 -19.89 1.49 11.32
N PHE A 104 -19.54 0.47 12.12
CA PHE A 104 -18.30 -0.28 12.01
C PHE A 104 -18.58 -1.75 11.72
N GLY A 105 -17.84 -2.29 10.76
CA GLY A 105 -17.85 -3.71 10.40
C GLY A 105 -16.43 -4.25 10.32
N ILE A 106 -16.24 -5.48 10.78
CA ILE A 106 -14.97 -6.19 10.72
C ILE A 106 -15.17 -7.45 9.90
N LEU A 107 -14.25 -7.74 9.00
CA LEU A 107 -14.22 -9.02 8.31
C LEU A 107 -12.91 -9.74 8.66
N ILE A 108 -13.02 -10.97 9.14
CA ILE A 108 -11.89 -11.76 9.62
C ILE A 108 -11.80 -13.05 8.81
N GLY A 109 -10.68 -13.23 8.12
CA GLY A 109 -10.32 -14.44 7.38
C GLY A 109 -8.84 -14.74 7.56
N ASN A 110 -8.08 -14.82 6.45
CA ASN A 110 -6.60 -14.87 6.51
C ASN A 110 -5.94 -13.57 7.01
N LYS A 111 -6.73 -12.50 7.12
CA LYS A 111 -6.38 -11.18 7.65
C LYS A 111 -7.63 -10.49 8.19
N ILE A 112 -7.44 -9.40 8.93
CA ILE A 112 -8.52 -8.56 9.42
C ILE A 112 -8.71 -7.37 8.46
N ARG A 113 -9.94 -7.13 8.03
CA ARG A 113 -10.34 -5.95 7.27
C ARG A 113 -11.33 -5.12 8.07
N LEU A 114 -11.05 -3.84 8.21
CA LEU A 114 -11.89 -2.89 8.92
C LEU A 114 -12.70 -2.08 7.92
N PHE A 115 -14.00 -2.02 8.12
CA PHE A 115 -14.94 -1.29 7.29
C PHE A 115 -15.72 -0.26 8.09
N LEU A 116 -16.01 0.84 7.42
CA LEU A 116 -16.84 1.92 7.92
C LEU A 116 -18.02 2.19 6.99
N ASP A 117 -19.09 2.70 7.57
CA ASP A 117 -20.19 3.28 6.81
C ASP A 117 -19.66 4.40 5.89
N GLY A 118 -20.01 4.31 4.60
CA GLY A 118 -19.60 5.27 3.59
C GLY A 118 -20.14 6.68 3.82
N LYS A 119 -21.15 6.86 4.70
CA LYS A 119 -21.65 8.19 5.07
C LYS A 119 -20.55 9.12 5.59
N PHE A 120 -19.54 8.59 6.29
CA PHE A 120 -18.38 9.37 6.76
C PHE A 120 -17.50 9.88 5.61
N PHE A 121 -17.65 9.30 4.41
CA PHE A 121 -16.87 9.60 3.21
C PHE A 121 -17.71 10.24 2.10
N ASN A 122 -18.97 10.62 2.39
CA ASN A 122 -19.97 11.05 1.39
C ASN A 122 -20.11 10.02 0.24
N GLN A 123 -20.09 8.73 0.56
CA GLN A 123 -20.19 7.62 -0.39
C GLN A 123 -21.25 6.61 0.05
N ASN A 124 -21.86 5.92 -0.90
CA ASN A 124 -22.82 4.85 -0.59
C ASN A 124 -22.08 3.55 -0.22
N GLY A 125 -22.69 2.75 0.65
CA GLY A 125 -22.17 1.44 1.06
C GLY A 125 -21.11 1.56 2.16
N ILE A 126 -20.09 0.70 2.12
CA ILE A 126 -19.02 0.67 3.13
C ILE A 126 -17.65 0.93 2.51
N VAL A 127 -16.74 1.49 3.28
CA VAL A 127 -15.37 1.85 2.89
C VAL A 127 -14.38 1.05 3.72
N LEU A 128 -13.40 0.42 3.06
CA LEU A 128 -12.29 -0.26 3.73
C LEU A 128 -11.34 0.80 4.29
N ILE A 129 -11.10 0.78 5.61
CA ILE A 129 -10.21 1.74 6.27
C ILE A 129 -8.86 1.15 6.66
N ASP A 130 -8.80 -0.15 6.94
CA ASP A 130 -7.53 -0.81 7.20
C ASP A 130 -7.59 -2.30 6.86
N GLU A 131 -6.40 -2.84 6.56
CA GLU A 131 -6.15 -4.26 6.38
C GLU A 131 -4.92 -4.65 7.22
N ILE A 132 -5.11 -5.66 8.06
CA ILE A 132 -4.17 -6.06 9.11
C ILE A 132 -3.87 -7.55 8.95
N GLU A 133 -2.62 -7.84 8.60
CA GLU A 133 -2.12 -9.21 8.54
C GLU A 133 -1.77 -9.72 9.94
N PHE A 134 -1.97 -11.02 10.18
CA PHE A 134 -1.57 -11.68 11.42
C PHE A 134 -0.05 -11.84 11.47
N LYS A 135 0.62 -10.80 11.96
CA LYS A 135 2.05 -10.78 12.21
C LYS A 135 2.29 -10.25 13.61
N ARG A 136 3.07 -10.99 14.40
CA ARG A 136 3.49 -10.55 15.74
C ARG A 136 4.16 -9.19 15.67
N ASP A 137 3.98 -8.41 16.74
CA ASP A 137 4.56 -7.09 16.93
C ASP A 137 4.21 -6.08 15.83
N SER A 138 3.03 -6.24 15.21
CA SER A 138 2.48 -5.32 14.22
C SER A 138 1.92 -4.06 14.87
N GLU A 139 2.36 -2.89 14.42
CA GLU A 139 1.81 -1.59 14.87
C GLU A 139 0.32 -1.46 14.54
N LYS A 140 -0.10 -1.93 13.35
CA LYS A 140 -1.52 -2.00 12.98
C LYS A 140 -2.30 -2.92 13.91
N GLY A 141 -1.70 -4.04 14.26
CA GLY A 141 -2.26 -4.99 15.22
C GLY A 141 -2.42 -4.40 16.62
N LEU A 142 -1.42 -3.66 17.09
CA LEU A 142 -1.51 -2.90 18.34
C LEU A 142 -2.63 -1.87 18.30
N LYS A 143 -2.75 -1.13 17.19
CA LYS A 143 -3.83 -0.15 16.99
C LYS A 143 -5.20 -0.83 16.99
N PHE A 144 -5.34 -2.00 16.36
CA PHE A 144 -6.57 -2.79 16.41
C PHE A 144 -6.96 -3.14 17.86
N VAL A 145 -6.02 -3.64 18.66
CA VAL A 145 -6.27 -3.92 20.08
C VAL A 145 -6.73 -2.65 20.82
N GLN A 146 -6.09 -1.50 20.58
CA GLN A 146 -6.47 -0.24 21.20
C GLN A 146 -7.88 0.24 20.81
N LEU A 147 -8.29 -0.01 19.56
CA LEU A 147 -9.61 0.42 19.07
C LEU A 147 -10.73 -0.51 19.51
N PHE A 148 -10.46 -1.82 19.61
CA PHE A 148 -11.49 -2.85 19.79
C PHE A 148 -11.43 -3.58 21.15
N SER A 149 -10.51 -3.25 22.05
CA SER A 149 -10.56 -3.73 23.44
C SER A 149 -11.70 -3.06 24.20
N LYS A 150 -12.45 -3.83 24.98
CA LYS A 150 -13.60 -3.32 25.75
C LYS A 150 -13.23 -2.12 26.63
N GLU A 151 -12.07 -2.19 27.28
CA GLU A 151 -11.59 -1.16 28.20
C GLU A 151 -11.25 0.19 27.52
N THR A 152 -10.94 0.18 26.21
CA THR A 152 -10.53 1.36 25.44
C THR A 152 -11.50 1.70 24.31
N PHE A 153 -12.52 0.88 24.09
CA PHE A 153 -13.48 1.05 23.01
C PHE A 153 -14.24 2.36 23.17
N ASN A 154 -14.11 3.23 22.16
CA ASN A 154 -14.84 4.49 22.05
C ASN A 154 -15.13 4.75 20.58
N ARG A 155 -16.39 5.03 20.23
CA ARG A 155 -16.80 5.36 18.85
C ARG A 155 -16.00 6.53 18.29
N GLU A 156 -15.80 7.58 19.09
CA GLU A 156 -15.04 8.77 18.69
C GLU A 156 -13.58 8.44 18.31
N ASN A 157 -12.94 7.51 19.03
CA ASN A 157 -11.56 7.10 18.70
C ASN A 157 -11.47 6.37 17.35
N ILE A 158 -12.48 5.57 17.02
CA ILE A 158 -12.52 4.85 15.75
C ILE A 158 -12.91 5.82 14.61
N GLU A 159 -13.84 6.75 14.86
CA GLU A 159 -14.16 7.84 13.93
C GLU A 159 -12.94 8.73 13.65
N ASN A 160 -12.17 9.12 14.67
CA ASN A 160 -10.96 9.91 14.49
C ASN A 160 -9.90 9.13 13.69
N HIS A 161 -9.69 7.86 14.00
CA HIS A 161 -8.79 7.01 13.22
C HIS A 161 -9.26 6.86 11.77
N ALA A 162 -10.57 6.80 11.56
CA ALA A 162 -11.15 6.83 10.23
C ALA A 162 -10.85 8.14 9.54
N GLN A 163 -11.11 9.29 10.17
CA GLN A 163 -10.88 10.63 9.66
C GLN A 163 -9.43 10.83 9.22
N GLU A 164 -8.45 10.38 10.00
CA GLU A 164 -7.04 10.33 9.61
C GLU A 164 -6.86 9.58 8.28
N LYS A 165 -7.47 8.40 8.15
CA LYS A 165 -7.43 7.61 6.91
C LYS A 165 -8.23 8.23 5.77
N ILE A 166 -9.35 8.90 6.04
CA ILE A 166 -10.13 9.65 5.04
C ILE A 166 -9.24 10.75 4.46
N GLN A 167 -8.55 11.49 5.33
CA GLN A 167 -7.69 12.58 4.95
C GLN A 167 -6.50 12.08 4.13
N GLU A 168 -5.82 11.01 4.56
CA GLU A 168 -4.76 10.36 3.77
C GLU A 168 -5.27 9.93 2.38
N LEU A 169 -6.43 9.26 2.31
CA LEU A 169 -7.00 8.80 1.03
C LEU A 169 -7.44 9.96 0.14
N LYS A 170 -8.01 11.01 0.73
CA LYS A 170 -8.41 12.23 0.03
C LYS A 170 -7.18 12.95 -0.52
N GLU A 171 -6.12 13.08 0.25
CA GLU A 171 -4.85 13.66 -0.19
C GLU A 171 -4.25 12.87 -1.35
N ILE A 172 -4.26 11.54 -1.29
CA ILE A 172 -3.80 10.69 -2.41
C ILE A 172 -4.67 10.90 -3.65
N LYS A 173 -5.99 10.99 -3.49
CA LYS A 173 -6.93 11.20 -4.60
C LYS A 173 -6.80 12.60 -5.20
N ASP A 174 -6.72 13.62 -4.37
CA ASP A 174 -6.55 15.01 -4.78
C ASP A 174 -5.18 15.22 -5.43
N PHE A 175 -4.12 14.60 -4.91
CA PHE A 175 -2.80 14.55 -5.52
C PHE A 175 -2.87 13.94 -6.92
N LYS A 176 -3.49 12.76 -7.08
CA LYS A 176 -3.64 12.11 -8.39
C LYS A 176 -4.45 12.97 -9.36
N ARG A 177 -5.57 13.56 -8.90
CA ARG A 177 -6.42 14.43 -9.72
C ARG A 177 -5.65 15.67 -10.17
N LEU A 178 -5.01 16.38 -9.24
CA LEU A 178 -4.24 17.59 -9.54
C LEU A 178 -3.07 17.27 -10.48
N LYS A 179 -2.32 16.20 -10.20
CA LYS A 179 -1.22 15.76 -11.06
C LYS A 179 -1.70 15.49 -12.50
N ASN A 180 -2.78 14.71 -12.65
CA ASN A 180 -3.31 14.38 -13.97
C ASN A 180 -3.86 15.63 -14.69
N GLN A 181 -4.49 16.53 -13.94
CA GLN A 181 -4.97 17.81 -14.48
C GLN A 181 -3.80 18.67 -14.99
N LEU A 182 -2.74 18.84 -14.22
CA LEU A 182 -1.56 19.63 -14.60
C LEU A 182 -0.80 19.03 -15.79
N LEU A 183 -0.84 17.70 -15.96
CA LEU A 183 -0.22 17.00 -17.09
C LEU A 183 -1.12 16.93 -18.34
N SER A 184 -2.37 17.40 -18.25
CA SER A 184 -3.28 17.37 -19.40
C SER A 184 -2.96 18.45 -20.44
N GLU A 185 -3.26 18.17 -21.71
CA GLU A 185 -3.07 19.14 -22.81
C GLU A 185 -3.92 20.40 -22.62
N ASN A 186 -5.16 20.26 -22.15
CA ASN A 186 -6.05 21.39 -21.84
C ASN A 186 -5.41 22.37 -20.84
N TYR A 187 -4.69 21.86 -19.83
CA TYR A 187 -4.02 22.72 -18.87
C TYR A 187 -2.75 23.36 -19.42
N HIS A 188 -2.08 22.72 -20.41
CA HIS A 188 -0.94 23.34 -21.11
C HIS A 188 -1.38 24.60 -21.87
N GLU A 189 -2.48 24.53 -22.60
CA GLU A 189 -3.05 25.69 -23.31
C GLU A 189 -3.32 26.86 -22.35
N LYS A 190 -3.93 26.56 -21.20
CA LYS A 190 -4.19 27.56 -20.16
C LYS A 190 -2.91 28.24 -19.66
N ILE A 191 -1.82 27.48 -19.45
CA ILE A 191 -0.55 28.05 -19.00
C ILE A 191 0.05 28.97 -20.06
N VAL A 192 0.03 28.56 -21.31
CA VAL A 192 0.52 29.38 -22.42
C VAL A 192 -0.28 30.69 -22.51
N ASP A 193 -1.60 30.63 -22.36
CA ASP A 193 -2.46 31.83 -22.36
C ASP A 193 -2.20 32.74 -21.15
N TYR A 194 -1.99 32.16 -19.96
CA TYR A 194 -1.57 32.92 -18.77
C TYR A 194 -0.24 33.65 -19.01
N LEU A 195 0.76 32.97 -19.59
CA LEU A 195 2.07 33.56 -19.90
C LEU A 195 1.95 34.68 -20.93
N ARG A 196 1.15 34.49 -22.00
CA ARG A 196 0.91 35.53 -23.01
C ARG A 196 0.27 36.76 -22.41
N THR A 197 -0.75 36.57 -21.57
CA THR A 197 -1.47 37.66 -20.90
C THR A 197 -0.54 38.49 -20.01
N GLU A 198 0.39 37.85 -19.32
CA GLU A 198 1.37 38.55 -18.49
C GLU A 198 2.40 39.31 -19.33
N LEU A 199 2.94 38.68 -20.38
CA LEU A 199 3.99 39.26 -21.22
C LEU A 199 3.51 40.45 -22.07
N ILE A 200 2.23 40.48 -22.47
CA ILE A 200 1.63 41.61 -23.21
C ILE A 200 1.71 42.93 -22.44
N LYS A 201 1.84 42.90 -21.11
CA LYS A 201 1.98 44.10 -20.29
C LYS A 201 3.30 44.84 -20.53
N GLU A 202 4.33 44.13 -21.00
CA GLU A 202 5.70 44.64 -21.12
C GLU A 202 6.25 44.56 -22.55
N TYR A 203 5.71 43.69 -23.41
CA TYR A 203 6.23 43.42 -24.75
C TYR A 203 5.13 43.43 -25.82
N ASP A 204 5.50 43.85 -27.04
CA ASP A 204 4.59 43.80 -28.20
C ASP A 204 4.20 42.35 -28.57
N GLU A 205 2.92 42.16 -28.91
CA GLU A 205 2.34 40.87 -29.30
C GLU A 205 3.13 40.16 -30.41
N LYS A 206 3.62 40.92 -31.41
CA LYS A 206 4.42 40.38 -32.52
C LYS A 206 5.75 39.77 -32.07
N ILE A 207 6.34 40.28 -30.99
CA ILE A 207 7.59 39.75 -30.43
C ILE A 207 7.27 38.45 -29.67
N ILE A 208 6.20 38.47 -28.88
CA ILE A 208 5.71 37.31 -28.10
C ILE A 208 5.42 36.13 -29.05
N GLU A 209 4.70 36.35 -30.16
CA GLU A 209 4.43 35.31 -31.16
C GLU A 209 5.70 34.69 -31.75
N LYS A 210 6.72 35.51 -32.05
CA LYS A 210 7.99 35.00 -32.59
C LYS A 210 8.72 34.12 -31.58
N VAL A 211 8.67 34.48 -30.29
CA VAL A 211 9.30 33.71 -29.22
C VAL A 211 8.59 32.36 -29.02
N PHE A 212 7.26 32.34 -28.96
CA PHE A 212 6.50 31.09 -28.80
C PHE A 212 6.48 30.20 -30.05
N LYS A 213 6.96 30.68 -31.22
CA LYS A 213 7.22 29.81 -32.38
C LYS A 213 8.46 28.95 -32.23
N ILE A 214 9.43 29.37 -31.42
CA ILE A 214 10.70 28.67 -31.21
C ILE A 214 10.82 28.04 -29.82
N LEU A 215 9.98 28.46 -28.86
CA LEU A 215 9.95 27.92 -27.50
C LEU A 215 8.65 27.18 -27.24
N GLU A 216 8.76 26.07 -26.50
CA GLU A 216 7.64 25.26 -26.05
C GLU A 216 7.57 25.26 -24.52
N VAL A 217 6.36 25.38 -23.97
CA VAL A 217 6.12 25.31 -22.53
C VAL A 217 5.52 23.94 -22.20
N LYS A 218 6.22 23.17 -21.37
CA LYS A 218 5.81 21.83 -20.96
C LYS A 218 5.81 21.70 -19.44
N ILE A 219 4.71 21.16 -18.88
CA ILE A 219 4.72 20.59 -17.53
C ILE A 219 5.02 19.12 -17.68
N GLU A 220 6.14 18.71 -17.10
CA GLU A 220 6.55 17.32 -17.04
C GLU A 220 6.79 16.88 -15.60
N ASN A 221 6.79 15.56 -15.39
CA ASN A 221 7.19 15.02 -14.10
C ASN A 221 8.63 15.42 -13.81
N LYS A 222 8.88 16.02 -12.65
CA LYS A 222 10.26 16.29 -12.20
C LYS A 222 11.03 14.97 -12.19
N THR A 223 12.07 14.90 -13.00
CA THR A 223 13.09 13.87 -12.96
C THR A 223 14.04 14.14 -11.78
N LYS A 224 13.51 14.13 -10.55
CA LYS A 224 14.26 14.07 -9.28
C LYS A 224 13.32 13.89 -8.09
N ILE A 225 13.40 12.71 -7.48
CA ILE A 225 13.07 12.50 -6.07
C ILE A 225 14.18 13.22 -5.28
N VAL A 226 13.83 14.33 -4.63
CA VAL A 226 14.62 14.79 -3.48
C VAL A 226 14.30 13.81 -2.34
N PRO A 227 15.29 13.16 -1.71
CA PRO A 227 15.04 12.36 -0.52
C PRO A 227 14.34 13.21 0.54
N ILE A 228 13.13 12.82 0.94
CA ILE A 228 12.49 13.32 2.17
C ILE A 228 13.23 12.65 3.33
N GLU A 229 14.44 13.10 3.61
CA GLU A 229 15.12 12.84 4.89
C GLU A 229 15.24 14.12 5.74
N ASN A 230 14.75 15.27 5.24
CA ASN A 230 14.89 16.57 5.91
C ASN A 230 13.58 17.21 6.43
N TYR A 231 12.43 16.53 6.37
CA TYR A 231 11.18 17.03 6.99
C TYR A 231 10.61 16.16 8.12
N GLU A 232 11.21 14.99 8.42
CA GLU A 232 10.86 14.20 9.61
C GLU A 232 12.11 13.83 10.41
N LYS A 233 12.76 14.83 11.01
CA LYS A 233 13.68 14.58 12.14
C LYS A 233 13.37 15.50 13.32
N ARG A 234 12.18 15.29 13.89
CA ARG A 234 11.96 15.39 15.34
C ARG A 234 11.01 14.28 15.79
N SER A 235 11.49 13.05 15.90
CA SER A 235 11.61 12.37 17.20
C SER A 235 12.30 11.00 17.06
N ARG A 236 13.22 10.74 18.00
CA ARG A 236 13.83 9.46 18.42
C ARG A 236 14.93 8.81 17.57
N LYS A 237 16.17 9.06 18.03
CA LYS A 237 17.33 8.12 18.05
C LYS A 237 16.86 6.75 18.58
N LYS A 238 17.38 5.58 18.17
CA LYS A 238 18.78 5.13 18.00
C LYS A 238 18.82 3.98 16.99
N TYR A 239 19.65 4.08 15.97
CA TYR A 239 20.43 2.92 15.51
C TYR A 239 21.89 3.34 15.57
N ASN A 240 22.67 2.54 16.29
CA ASN A 240 24.07 2.81 16.57
C ASN A 240 24.86 3.07 15.29
N SER A 241 25.59 4.18 15.31
CA SER A 241 26.79 4.39 14.53
C SER A 241 27.77 3.24 14.77
N PHE A 242 28.12 2.54 13.70
CA PHE A 242 29.46 2.01 13.56
C PHE A 242 30.14 2.85 12.49
N GLU A 243 31.05 3.72 12.94
CA GLU A 243 32.00 4.40 12.08
C GLU A 243 33.07 3.42 11.59
N ASN A 244 33.48 3.67 10.34
CA ASN A 244 34.83 3.51 9.80
C ASN A 244 35.62 2.24 10.13
N SER A 245 35.63 1.34 9.15
CA SER A 245 36.87 0.63 8.78
C SER A 245 37.23 0.98 7.34
N ASN A 246 38.38 1.62 7.15
CA ASN A 246 39.11 1.57 5.89
C ASN A 246 39.49 0.10 5.63
N SER A 247 38.66 -0.59 4.88
CA SER A 247 39.02 -1.80 4.15
C SER A 247 38.46 -1.65 2.74
N SER A 248 39.30 -1.94 1.76
CA SER A 248 38.92 -2.08 0.35
C SER A 248 38.04 -3.34 0.15
N GLU A 249 36.99 -3.51 0.95
CA GLU A 249 36.03 -4.58 0.79
C GLU A 249 34.96 -4.18 -0.20
N LYS A 250 34.98 -4.87 -1.34
CA LYS A 250 34.03 -4.73 -2.42
C LYS A 250 32.62 -5.00 -1.89
N LEU A 251 31.74 -3.99 -1.96
CA LEU A 251 30.31 -4.12 -1.62
C LEU A 251 29.70 -5.36 -2.30
N PRO A 252 28.99 -6.26 -1.58
CA PRO A 252 28.33 -7.42 -2.19
C PRO A 252 27.44 -7.03 -3.38
N ILE A 253 27.43 -7.84 -4.45
CA ILE A 253 26.79 -7.48 -5.72
C ILE A 253 25.36 -6.96 -5.58
N GLY A 254 24.49 -7.63 -4.83
CA GLY A 254 23.10 -7.17 -4.64
C GLY A 254 23.00 -5.79 -3.97
N LYS A 255 23.91 -5.48 -3.01
CA LYS A 255 23.99 -4.14 -2.40
C LYS A 255 24.53 -3.12 -3.40
N TYR A 256 25.51 -3.51 -4.21
CA TYR A 256 26.10 -2.66 -5.24
C TYR A 256 25.08 -2.29 -6.33
N VAL A 257 24.35 -3.27 -6.86
CA VAL A 257 23.24 -3.06 -7.82
C VAL A 257 22.21 -2.13 -7.22
N ARG A 258 21.76 -2.38 -5.98
CA ARG A 258 20.77 -1.51 -5.34
C ARG A 258 21.25 -0.06 -5.25
N LYS A 259 22.48 0.15 -4.78
CA LYS A 259 23.07 1.49 -4.63
C LYS A 259 23.16 2.23 -5.98
N THR A 260 23.66 1.55 -7.00
CA THR A 260 23.96 2.17 -8.30
C THR A 260 22.72 2.28 -9.19
N PHE A 261 21.82 1.29 -9.17
CA PHE A 261 20.53 1.35 -9.85
C PHE A 261 19.65 2.47 -9.28
N ASN A 262 19.62 2.63 -7.95
CA ASN A 262 18.93 3.77 -7.34
C ASN A 262 19.49 5.12 -7.82
N LYS A 263 20.81 5.24 -7.97
CA LYS A 263 21.44 6.43 -8.56
C LYS A 263 21.01 6.66 -10.02
N LEU A 264 20.95 5.61 -10.84
CA LEU A 264 20.48 5.70 -12.23
C LEU A 264 19.02 6.15 -12.33
N VAL A 265 18.13 5.55 -11.54
CA VAL A 265 16.70 5.90 -11.49
C VAL A 265 16.52 7.33 -10.98
N SER A 266 17.20 7.70 -9.89
CA SER A 266 17.14 9.05 -9.30
C SER A 266 17.68 10.14 -10.23
N SER A 267 18.61 9.77 -11.12
CA SER A 267 19.20 10.66 -12.12
C SER A 267 18.50 10.59 -13.48
N ASN A 268 17.43 9.80 -13.60
CA ASN A 268 16.69 9.56 -14.85
C ASN A 268 17.57 9.15 -16.05
N LEU A 269 18.60 8.34 -15.79
CA LEU A 269 19.59 7.94 -16.81
C LEU A 269 19.17 6.71 -17.62
N ILE A 270 17.95 6.21 -17.41
CA ILE A 270 17.41 5.01 -18.05
C ILE A 270 16.21 5.42 -18.90
N ASP A 271 16.37 5.33 -20.22
CA ASP A 271 15.32 5.68 -21.19
C ASP A 271 14.16 4.67 -21.18
N ARG A 272 12.98 5.05 -21.74
CA ARG A 272 11.79 4.16 -21.78
C ARG A 272 12.07 2.83 -22.48
N ASN A 273 12.80 2.87 -23.59
CA ASN A 273 13.13 1.66 -24.35
C ASN A 273 13.98 0.69 -23.52
N GLU A 274 14.87 1.21 -22.68
CA GLU A 274 15.67 0.43 -21.76
C GLU A 274 14.81 -0.16 -20.64
N ILE A 275 13.88 0.60 -20.06
CA ILE A 275 12.91 0.08 -19.07
C ILE A 275 12.07 -1.07 -19.67
N ASP A 276 11.66 -0.98 -20.93
CA ASP A 276 10.94 -2.05 -21.62
C ASP A 276 11.82 -3.28 -21.85
N ARG A 277 13.09 -3.10 -22.19
CA ARG A 277 14.06 -4.20 -22.29
C ARG A 277 14.32 -4.89 -20.95
N LEU A 278 14.46 -4.13 -19.85
CA LEU A 278 14.70 -4.66 -18.51
C LEU A 278 13.54 -5.53 -17.99
N GLN A 279 12.35 -5.41 -18.57
CA GLN A 279 11.19 -6.26 -18.26
C GLN A 279 11.21 -7.62 -18.95
N ARG A 280 12.15 -7.87 -19.87
CA ARG A 280 12.22 -9.12 -20.62
C ARG A 280 13.25 -10.07 -20.01
N GLY A 281 12.86 -11.34 -19.85
CA GLY A 281 13.72 -12.38 -19.31
C GLY A 281 14.91 -12.70 -20.20
N ASP A 282 14.70 -12.75 -21.52
CA ASP A 282 15.75 -13.00 -22.51
C ASP A 282 16.83 -11.91 -22.51
N TYR A 283 16.41 -10.64 -22.47
CA TYR A 283 17.31 -9.50 -22.33
C TYR A 283 18.10 -9.55 -21.03
N SER A 284 17.44 -9.89 -19.92
CA SER A 284 18.08 -9.96 -18.61
C SER A 284 19.10 -11.09 -18.53
N LYS A 285 18.82 -12.22 -19.18
CA LYS A 285 19.77 -13.34 -19.31
C LYS A 285 20.99 -12.97 -20.14
N VAL A 286 20.82 -12.30 -21.27
CA VAL A 286 21.95 -11.88 -22.12
C VAL A 286 22.76 -10.74 -21.49
N THR A 287 22.10 -9.83 -20.75
CA THR A 287 22.72 -8.58 -20.29
C THR A 287 23.31 -8.67 -18.88
N PHE A 288 22.73 -9.49 -18.00
CA PHE A 288 23.13 -9.60 -16.59
C PHE A 288 23.44 -11.04 -16.15
N ASP A 289 23.22 -12.02 -17.03
CA ASP A 289 23.29 -13.47 -16.74
C ASP A 289 22.26 -14.00 -15.73
N ILE A 290 21.27 -13.18 -15.36
CA ILE A 290 20.19 -13.55 -14.44
C ILE A 290 19.01 -14.23 -15.17
N GLN A 291 18.34 -15.17 -14.48
CA GLN A 291 17.28 -16.01 -15.09
C GLN A 291 15.90 -15.34 -15.14
N PHE A 292 15.72 -14.23 -14.41
CA PHE A 292 14.45 -13.53 -14.29
C PHE A 292 14.58 -12.10 -14.82
N PRO A 293 13.50 -11.49 -15.33
CA PRO A 293 13.51 -10.09 -15.69
C PRO A 293 14.14 -9.20 -14.61
N PHE A 294 15.03 -8.29 -15.01
CA PHE A 294 15.65 -7.34 -14.09
C PHE A 294 14.57 -6.47 -13.41
N LEU A 295 13.56 -6.03 -14.18
CA LEU A 295 12.36 -5.36 -13.69
C LEU A 295 11.12 -6.22 -13.92
N ALA A 296 10.20 -6.23 -12.97
CA ALA A 296 8.87 -6.80 -13.17
C ALA A 296 7.79 -5.92 -12.54
N LYS A 297 6.62 -5.87 -13.18
CA LYS A 297 5.40 -5.34 -12.55
C LYS A 297 4.72 -6.45 -11.76
N GLU A 298 3.98 -6.10 -10.71
CA GLU A 298 3.30 -7.09 -9.85
C GLU A 298 2.28 -7.95 -10.62
N ASN A 299 1.68 -7.42 -11.68
CA ASN A 299 0.75 -8.12 -12.56
C ASN A 299 1.42 -8.83 -13.74
N SER A 300 2.76 -8.88 -13.80
CA SER A 300 3.49 -9.60 -14.85
C SER A 300 3.43 -11.11 -14.61
N ALA A 301 3.27 -11.89 -15.68
CA ALA A 301 3.31 -13.36 -15.62
C ALA A 301 4.65 -13.91 -15.07
N TYR A 302 5.70 -13.08 -15.07
CA TYR A 302 7.04 -13.43 -14.59
C TYR A 302 7.33 -12.93 -13.16
N TYR A 303 6.35 -12.35 -12.48
CA TYR A 303 6.50 -11.85 -11.11
C TYR A 303 6.23 -12.94 -10.08
N GLU A 304 7.30 -13.49 -9.52
CA GLU A 304 7.27 -14.34 -8.33
C GLU A 304 7.88 -13.56 -7.16
N ARG A 305 7.09 -13.19 -6.15
CA ARG A 305 7.51 -12.28 -5.05
C ARG A 305 8.85 -12.64 -4.41
N ALA A 306 9.19 -13.93 -4.29
CA ALA A 306 10.44 -14.41 -3.71
C ALA A 306 11.69 -14.07 -4.53
N ARG A 307 11.55 -13.79 -5.82
CA ARG A 307 12.64 -13.50 -6.77
C ARG A 307 12.95 -12.01 -6.89
N TYR A 308 12.18 -11.13 -6.24
CA TYR A 308 12.33 -9.68 -6.36
C TYR A 308 12.44 -9.01 -4.98
N TRP A 309 13.08 -7.84 -4.93
CA TRP A 309 13.18 -7.05 -3.69
C TRP A 309 11.80 -6.61 -3.19
N LYS A 310 11.67 -6.50 -1.86
CA LYS A 310 10.41 -6.11 -1.21
C LYS A 310 9.97 -4.68 -1.53
N ASN A 311 10.92 -3.77 -1.68
CA ASN A 311 10.66 -2.35 -1.92
C ASN A 311 10.69 -2.08 -3.43
N PRO A 312 9.59 -1.55 -4.01
CA PRO A 312 9.54 -1.25 -5.43
C PRO A 312 10.28 0.05 -5.78
N TYR A 313 10.46 0.24 -7.08
CA TYR A 313 10.92 1.47 -7.71
C TYR A 313 9.76 2.11 -8.48
N HIS A 314 9.62 3.42 -8.34
CA HIS A 314 8.70 4.22 -9.14
C HIS A 314 9.47 4.81 -10.32
N ILE A 315 9.21 4.32 -11.53
CA ILE A 315 9.90 4.75 -12.75
C ILE A 315 8.82 5.18 -13.74
N ASN A 316 8.87 6.42 -14.23
CA ASN A 316 7.91 6.96 -15.20
C ASN A 316 6.42 6.83 -14.80
N GLY A 317 6.12 6.86 -13.50
CA GLY A 317 4.75 6.75 -12.99
C GLY A 317 4.25 5.32 -12.76
N GLU A 318 5.05 4.33 -13.12
CA GLU A 318 4.74 2.90 -12.97
C GLU A 318 5.56 2.29 -11.81
N ILE A 319 5.04 1.20 -11.24
CA ILE A 319 5.68 0.47 -10.14
C ILE A 319 6.42 -0.73 -10.71
N TYR A 320 7.71 -0.82 -10.41
CA TYR A 320 8.56 -1.94 -10.81
C TYR A 320 9.27 -2.55 -9.60
N PHE A 321 9.44 -3.86 -9.62
CA PHE A 321 10.23 -4.62 -8.66
C PHE A 321 11.52 -5.08 -9.32
N VAL A 322 12.63 -4.99 -8.60
CA VAL A 322 13.95 -5.38 -9.10
C VAL A 322 14.28 -6.80 -8.66
N CYS A 323 14.80 -7.62 -9.58
CA CYS A 323 15.22 -8.99 -9.30
C CYS A 323 16.24 -9.02 -8.14
N SER A 324 16.04 -9.93 -7.20
CA SER A 324 16.87 -10.09 -6.01
C SER A 324 17.96 -11.15 -6.17
N GLN A 325 17.94 -11.92 -7.25
CA GLN A 325 18.85 -13.04 -7.47
C GLN A 325 20.15 -12.59 -8.12
N TRP A 326 21.05 -12.09 -7.29
CA TRP A 326 22.40 -11.70 -7.67
C TRP A 326 23.41 -12.62 -7.00
N TYR A 327 24.34 -13.16 -7.78
CA TYR A 327 25.36 -14.11 -7.37
C TYR A 327 26.76 -13.54 -7.64
N GLU A 328 27.66 -13.78 -6.69
CA GLU A 328 29.06 -13.39 -6.77
C GLU A 328 29.91 -14.53 -6.20
N VAL A 329 29.85 -15.68 -6.87
CA VAL A 329 30.62 -16.89 -6.56
C VAL A 329 31.44 -17.29 -7.79
N SER A 330 32.50 -18.09 -7.62
CA SER A 330 33.40 -18.48 -8.71
C SER A 330 32.71 -19.15 -9.91
N ALA A 331 31.64 -19.90 -9.64
CA ALA A 331 30.84 -20.58 -10.67
C ALA A 331 29.75 -19.68 -11.30
N ASN A 332 29.36 -18.58 -10.65
CA ASN A 332 28.34 -17.66 -11.14
C ASN A 332 28.57 -16.25 -10.56
N ASN A 333 28.99 -15.32 -11.42
CA ASN A 333 29.38 -13.98 -11.04
C ASN A 333 28.73 -12.94 -11.95
N ASP A 334 27.62 -12.37 -11.49
CA ASP A 334 26.79 -11.42 -12.26
C ASP A 334 27.44 -10.02 -12.35
N ARG A 335 28.47 -9.75 -11.54
CA ARG A 335 29.01 -8.40 -11.39
C ARG A 335 29.57 -7.81 -12.69
N PRO A 336 30.43 -8.49 -13.46
CA PRO A 336 31.02 -7.90 -14.65
C PRO A 336 29.95 -7.47 -15.66
N TYR A 337 28.90 -8.29 -15.81
CA TYR A 337 27.76 -8.02 -16.68
C TYR A 337 27.00 -6.75 -16.24
N TYR A 338 26.70 -6.65 -14.94
CA TYR A 338 26.06 -5.45 -14.40
C TYR A 338 26.93 -4.20 -14.53
N GLU A 339 28.24 -4.30 -14.29
CA GLU A 339 29.18 -3.17 -14.42
C GLU A 339 29.30 -2.69 -15.88
N GLU A 340 29.28 -3.61 -16.84
CA GLU A 340 29.27 -3.27 -18.27
C GLU A 340 27.98 -2.52 -18.65
N TRP A 341 26.82 -3.02 -18.22
CA TRP A 341 25.54 -2.35 -18.43
C TRP A 341 25.51 -0.97 -17.77
N LEU A 342 25.97 -0.85 -16.53
CA LEU A 342 26.04 0.40 -15.78
C LEU A 342 26.92 1.44 -16.50
N ARG A 343 28.03 1.01 -17.10
CA ARG A 343 28.90 1.89 -17.89
C ARG A 343 28.17 2.39 -19.14
N LYS A 344 27.42 1.53 -19.84
CA LYS A 344 26.61 1.93 -21.00
C LYS A 344 25.57 2.98 -20.63
N MET A 345 24.88 2.82 -19.49
CA MET A 345 23.89 3.79 -19.00
C MET A 345 24.51 5.15 -18.63
N LYS A 346 25.71 5.16 -18.06
CA LYS A 346 26.43 6.40 -17.75
C LYS A 346 26.94 7.11 -19.00
N ASN A 347 27.43 6.36 -20.00
CA ASN A 347 28.03 6.93 -21.20
C ASN A 347 26.99 7.42 -22.23
N LYS A 348 25.80 6.82 -22.29
CA LYS A 348 24.69 7.31 -23.15
C LYS A 348 24.30 8.75 -22.86
N ASN A 349 24.51 9.23 -21.62
CA ASN A 349 24.12 10.56 -21.16
C ASN A 349 25.29 11.56 -21.13
N ALA A 350 26.50 11.16 -21.54
CA ALA A 350 27.66 12.05 -21.65
C ALA A 350 27.82 12.67 -23.07
N ASN A 351 27.06 12.15 -24.04
CA ASN A 351 27.07 12.58 -25.45
C ASN A 351 25.71 13.19 -25.88
N GLN A 352 24.88 13.63 -24.92
CA GLN A 352 23.65 14.40 -25.16
C GLN A 352 23.80 15.80 -24.59
#